data_AF-A0A396HII1-F1
#
_entry.id   AF-A0A396HII1-F1
#
_cell.length_a   1.000
_cell.length_b   1.000
_cell.length_c   1.000
_cell.angle_alpha   90.00
_cell.angle_beta   90.00
_cell.angle_gamma   90.00
#
_symmetry.space_group_name_H-M   'P 1'
#
loop_
_entity.id
_entity.type
_entity.pdbx_description
1 polymer ?
#
loop_
_entity_poly.entity_id
_entity_poly.type
_entity_poly.pdbx_seq_one_letter_code
_entity_poly.pdbx_strand_id
1 'polypeptide(L)'
;MVLGYSDTDVAEYLYSSKPDIDSLTNYLCKDLSKACNTKPPPVPKDRTPGEPFVAKSSKEAEMEKLLKSMEGMPGAPGMKMYSRDDLMKKNFGAENEDDDEDEDEEEDEADFPSKLGKVLKSKENEKGDWKQKIRKGIVDTGTTLKKHATKVSNHIQRWWKGKKTTSSKKNSKSEL
;
A
#
# COMPACT_ATOMS: atom_id res chain seq x y z
N MET A 1 -17.34 11.25 23.54
CA MET A 1 -16.95 9.94 23.01
C MET A 1 -18.18 9.31 22.37
N VAL A 2 -18.17 9.10 21.05
CA VAL A 2 -19.36 8.67 20.28
C VAL A 2 -19.62 7.16 20.39
N LEU A 3 -18.58 6.36 20.64
CA LEU A 3 -18.63 4.90 20.85
C LEU A 3 -18.62 4.51 22.34
N GLY A 4 -19.20 5.30 23.25
CA GLY A 4 -19.14 5.00 24.68
C GLY A 4 -19.86 3.70 25.07
N TYR A 5 -21.19 3.71 24.99
CA TYR A 5 -22.03 2.56 25.38
C TYR A 5 -22.24 1.53 24.27
N SER A 6 -21.95 1.92 23.03
CA SER A 6 -22.20 1.11 21.82
C SER A 6 -20.95 0.39 21.30
N ASP A 7 -19.81 0.46 21.99
CA ASP A 7 -18.56 -0.15 21.52
C ASP A 7 -18.67 -1.67 21.35
N THR A 8 -19.34 -2.34 22.31
CA THR A 8 -19.61 -3.78 22.27
C THR A 8 -20.54 -4.16 21.14
N ASP A 9 -21.58 -3.37 20.91
CA ASP A 9 -22.59 -3.64 19.87
C ASP A 9 -21.99 -3.45 18.48
N VAL A 10 -21.13 -2.43 18.33
CA VAL A 10 -20.36 -2.20 17.11
C VAL A 10 -19.37 -3.34 16.88
N ALA A 11 -18.69 -3.82 17.92
CA ALA A 11 -17.78 -4.95 17.82
C ALA A 11 -18.51 -6.25 17.42
N GLU A 12 -19.67 -6.52 18.02
CA GLU A 12 -20.52 -7.66 17.66
C GLU A 12 -21.00 -7.53 16.21
N TYR A 13 -21.50 -6.36 15.81
CA TYR A 13 -21.96 -6.10 14.46
C TYR A 13 -20.83 -6.31 13.43
N LEU A 14 -19.62 -5.82 13.71
CA LEU A 14 -18.44 -6.04 12.88
C LEU A 14 -18.08 -7.53 12.73
N TYR A 15 -18.12 -8.28 13.83
CA TYR A 15 -17.71 -9.68 13.85
C TYR A 15 -18.74 -10.61 13.20
N SER A 16 -20.02 -10.36 13.46
CA SER A 16 -21.13 -11.19 12.98
C SER A 16 -21.54 -10.86 11.53
N SER A 17 -21.71 -9.58 11.21
CA SER A 17 -22.28 -9.15 9.93
C SER A 17 -21.22 -8.86 8.85
N LYS A 18 -19.96 -8.64 9.24
CA LYS A 18 -18.84 -8.27 8.34
C LYS A 18 -19.27 -7.21 7.30
N PRO A 19 -19.73 -6.05 7.77
CA PRO A 19 -20.34 -5.05 6.91
C PRO A 19 -19.29 -4.41 6.00
N ASP A 20 -19.71 -3.98 4.82
CA ASP A 20 -18.91 -3.09 3.98
C ASP A 20 -18.74 -1.72 4.67
N ILE A 21 -17.72 -0.95 4.29
CA ILE A 21 -17.39 0.34 4.91
C ILE A 21 -18.60 1.30 4.83
N ASP A 22 -19.33 1.30 3.73
CA ASP A 22 -20.53 2.13 3.56
C ASP A 22 -21.67 1.70 4.49
N SER A 23 -21.79 0.40 4.78
CA SER A 23 -22.82 -0.12 5.69
C SER A 23 -22.46 0.20 7.15
N LEU A 24 -21.19 0.06 7.52
CA LEU A 24 -20.70 0.41 8.85
C LEU A 24 -20.82 1.91 9.13
N THR A 25 -20.45 2.75 8.17
CA THR A 25 -20.52 4.21 8.32
C THR A 25 -21.97 4.69 8.41
N ASN A 26 -22.91 4.10 7.67
CA ASN A 26 -24.33 4.39 7.83
C ASN A 26 -24.83 4.00 9.23
N TYR A 27 -24.51 2.81 9.71
CA TYR A 27 -24.89 2.34 11.04
C TYR A 27 -24.35 3.25 12.15
N LEU A 28 -23.06 3.55 12.12
CA LEU A 28 -22.42 4.42 13.10
C LEU A 28 -22.95 5.87 13.02
N CYS A 29 -23.11 6.40 11.81
CA CYS A 29 -23.37 7.83 11.63
C CYS A 29 -24.85 8.20 11.63
N LYS A 30 -25.74 7.34 11.13
CA LYS A 30 -27.20 7.60 11.07
C LYS A 30 -27.93 6.98 12.25
N ASP A 31 -27.60 5.75 12.61
CA ASP A 31 -28.35 4.98 13.60
C ASP A 31 -27.85 5.27 15.02
N LEU A 32 -26.55 5.12 15.27
CA LEU A 32 -25.98 5.28 16.60
C LEU A 32 -25.76 6.75 16.99
N SER A 33 -24.95 7.47 16.22
CA SER A 33 -24.59 8.85 16.57
C SER A 33 -25.58 9.90 16.09
N LYS A 34 -26.46 9.54 15.13
CA LYS A 34 -27.40 10.45 14.44
C LYS A 34 -26.74 11.68 13.81
N ALA A 35 -25.42 11.73 13.74
CA ALA A 35 -24.64 12.87 13.26
C ALA A 35 -24.84 13.11 11.77
N CYS A 36 -25.08 12.05 10.98
CA CYS A 36 -25.31 12.15 9.54
C CYS A 36 -26.78 12.42 9.16
N ASN A 37 -27.69 12.60 10.12
CA ASN A 37 -29.11 12.83 9.80
C ASN A 37 -29.38 14.25 9.31
N THR A 38 -28.52 15.20 9.67
CA THR A 38 -28.58 16.57 9.16
C THR A 38 -27.67 16.72 7.96
N LYS A 39 -28.16 17.34 6.89
CA LYS A 39 -27.30 17.72 5.77
C LYS A 39 -26.23 18.68 6.28
N PRO A 40 -24.95 18.45 5.93
CA PRO A 40 -23.89 19.37 6.33
C PRO A 40 -24.19 20.77 5.79
N PRO A 41 -23.81 21.82 6.53
CA PRO A 41 -24.04 23.19 6.09
C PRO A 41 -23.38 23.42 4.72
N PRO A 42 -24.06 24.15 3.82
CA PRO A 42 -23.54 24.40 2.48
C PRO A 42 -22.21 25.16 2.57
N VAL A 43 -21.24 24.70 1.78
CA VAL A 43 -19.91 25.33 1.72
C VAL A 43 -20.06 26.74 1.14
N PRO A 44 -19.37 27.77 1.68
CA PRO A 44 -19.34 29.10 1.10
C PRO A 44 -18.94 29.08 -0.37
N LYS A 45 -19.63 29.85 -1.22
CA LYS A 45 -19.39 29.90 -2.67
C LYS A 45 -18.06 30.56 -3.03
N ASP A 46 -17.52 31.37 -2.14
CA ASP A 46 -16.24 32.09 -2.32
C ASP A 46 -15.03 31.27 -1.87
N ARG A 47 -15.20 29.96 -1.67
CA ARG A 47 -14.09 29.07 -1.37
C ARG A 47 -13.23 28.90 -2.63
N THR A 48 -12.01 29.40 -2.58
CA THR A 48 -10.99 29.06 -3.57
C THR A 48 -10.77 27.54 -3.54
N PRO A 49 -10.84 26.84 -4.69
CA PRO A 49 -10.42 25.44 -4.76
C PRO A 49 -9.04 25.32 -4.12
N GLY A 50 -8.88 24.32 -3.25
CA GLY A 50 -7.57 24.06 -2.64
C GLY A 50 -6.52 23.81 -3.72
N GLU A 51 -5.25 23.94 -3.35
CA GLU A 51 -4.16 23.65 -4.26
C GLU A 51 -4.35 22.27 -4.91
N PRO A 52 -4.12 22.15 -6.22
CA PRO A 52 -4.25 20.87 -6.90
C PRO A 52 -3.34 19.86 -6.22
N PHE A 53 -3.85 18.64 -6.04
CA PHE A 53 -3.05 17.56 -5.45
C PHE A 53 -1.80 17.34 -6.30
N VAL A 54 -0.65 17.72 -5.76
CA VAL A 54 0.65 17.37 -6.33
C VAL A 54 1.04 16.04 -5.71
N ALA A 55 1.05 15.00 -6.53
CA ALA A 55 1.60 13.71 -6.11
C ALA A 55 3.06 13.94 -5.67
N LYS A 56 3.37 13.56 -4.43
CA LYS A 56 4.75 13.63 -3.92
C LYS A 56 5.70 12.98 -4.92
N SER A 57 6.84 13.60 -5.15
CA SER A 57 7.86 13.00 -6.01
C SER A 57 8.33 11.67 -5.40
N SER A 58 8.80 10.73 -6.23
CA SER A 58 9.29 9.44 -5.73
C SER A 58 10.37 9.58 -4.65
N LYS A 59 11.21 10.61 -4.76
CA LYS A 59 12.26 10.94 -3.79
C LYS A 59 11.70 11.42 -2.45
N GLU A 60 10.65 12.24 -2.45
CA GLU A 60 10.00 12.72 -1.21
C GLU A 60 9.21 11.60 -0.54
N ALA A 61 8.57 10.73 -1.32
CA ALA A 61 7.87 9.56 -0.78
C ALA A 61 8.84 8.57 -0.11
N GLU A 62 10.06 8.41 -0.65
CA GLU A 62 11.10 7.58 -0.04
C GLU A 62 11.70 8.22 1.22
N MET A 63 11.95 9.53 1.19
CA MET A 63 12.43 10.27 2.36
C MET A 63 11.42 10.25 3.51
N GLU A 64 10.14 10.45 3.22
CA GLU A 64 9.07 10.39 4.22
C GLU A 64 8.88 8.97 4.78
N LYS A 65 9.03 7.95 3.92
CA LYS A 65 9.02 6.55 4.36
C LYS A 65 10.19 6.25 5.30
N LEU A 66 11.37 6.82 5.05
CA LEU A 66 12.54 6.68 5.91
C LEU A 66 12.33 7.41 7.25
N LEU A 67 11.85 8.67 7.23
CA LEU A 67 11.55 9.42 8.45
C LEU A 67 10.47 8.75 9.30
N LYS A 68 9.41 8.25 8.67
CA LYS A 68 8.35 7.49 9.36
C LYS A 68 8.85 6.18 9.97
N SER A 69 9.88 5.57 9.37
CA SER A 69 10.52 4.38 9.96
C SER A 69 11.35 4.70 11.21
N MET A 70 11.79 5.95 11.38
CA MET A 70 12.53 6.41 12.55
C MET A 70 11.61 6.90 13.69
N GLU A 71 10.37 7.29 13.40
CA GLU A 71 9.39 7.85 14.36
C GLU A 71 8.95 6.86 15.46
N GLY A 72 9.26 5.57 15.32
CA GLY A 72 8.87 4.52 16.26
C GLY A 72 10.00 3.92 17.10
N MET A 73 11.24 4.41 17.00
CA MET A 73 12.37 3.82 17.72
C MET A 73 12.49 4.41 19.14
N PRO A 74 12.18 3.65 20.21
CA PRO A 74 12.27 4.13 21.58
C PRO A 74 13.73 4.08 22.04
N GLY A 75 14.25 5.20 22.51
CA GLY A 75 15.48 5.24 23.31
C GLY A 75 16.77 5.47 22.52
N ALA A 76 17.21 6.73 22.51
CA ALA A 76 18.62 7.06 22.68
C ALA A 76 18.67 8.32 23.58
N PRO A 77 19.03 8.19 24.87
CA PRO A 77 19.16 9.36 25.74
C PRO A 77 20.33 10.21 25.22
N GLY A 78 20.03 11.38 24.66
CA GLY A 78 21.03 12.33 24.13
C GLY A 78 20.80 12.83 22.70
N MET A 79 19.84 12.26 21.95
CA MET A 79 19.59 12.68 20.56
C MET A 79 18.69 13.93 20.51
N LYS A 80 19.29 15.12 20.42
CA LYS A 80 18.55 16.37 20.18
C LYS A 80 17.99 16.33 18.76
N MET A 81 16.66 16.43 18.61
CA MET A 81 16.02 16.63 17.31
C MET A 81 16.34 18.04 16.82
N TYR A 82 17.39 18.20 16.02
CA TYR A 82 17.69 19.46 15.37
C TYR A 82 16.71 19.71 14.22
N SER A 83 16.17 20.93 14.15
CA SER A 83 15.28 21.34 13.06
C SER A 83 16.05 21.42 11.74
N ARG A 84 15.33 21.33 10.61
CA ARG A 84 15.91 21.38 9.25
C ARG A 84 16.87 22.57 9.05
N ASP A 85 16.59 23.70 9.69
CA ASP A 85 17.44 24.90 9.64
C ASP A 85 18.75 24.75 10.44
N ASP A 86 18.75 24.03 11.57
CA ASP A 86 19.95 23.75 12.37
C ASP A 86 20.89 22.76 11.67
N LEU A 87 20.33 21.81 10.93
CA LEU A 87 21.13 20.87 10.11
C LEU A 87 21.85 21.60 8.97
N MET A 88 21.17 22.52 8.30
CA MET A 88 21.72 23.28 7.17
C MET A 88 22.71 24.35 7.63
N LYS A 89 22.60 24.83 8.86
CA LYS A 89 23.54 25.78 9.47
C LYS A 89 24.84 25.11 9.94
N LYS A 90 24.81 23.82 10.24
CA LYS A 90 25.97 23.05 10.71
C LYS A 90 26.65 22.38 9.53
N ASN A 91 27.44 23.17 8.79
CA ASN A 91 28.37 22.66 7.78
C ASN A 91 29.33 21.66 8.43
N PHE A 92 29.11 20.36 8.19
CA PHE A 92 30.07 19.32 8.51
C PHE A 92 31.24 19.41 7.53
N GLY A 93 32.31 20.11 7.97
CA GLY A 93 33.65 20.06 7.36
C GLY A 93 34.19 21.40 6.85
N ALA A 94 35.09 22.02 7.63
CA ALA A 94 36.16 22.94 7.17
C ALA A 94 37.11 23.33 8.34
N GLU A 95 38.04 22.42 8.63
CA GLU A 95 39.49 22.52 8.98
C GLU A 95 40.13 23.63 9.87
N ASN A 96 41.13 23.14 10.65
CA ASN A 96 42.34 23.77 11.27
C ASN A 96 42.13 24.60 12.55
N GLU A 97 42.93 24.53 13.64
CA GLU A 97 44.33 24.11 13.90
C GLU A 97 44.56 23.99 15.44
N ASP A 98 45.71 23.43 15.84
CA ASP A 98 46.41 23.46 17.16
C ASP A 98 46.29 22.28 18.17
N ASP A 99 47.15 21.28 17.92
CA ASP A 99 48.30 20.82 18.75
C ASP A 99 48.13 20.39 20.22
N ASP A 100 48.37 19.09 20.48
CA ASP A 100 49.31 18.60 21.52
C ASP A 100 49.53 17.08 21.31
N GLU A 101 50.79 16.73 21.06
CA GLU A 101 51.34 15.38 20.88
C GLU A 101 51.25 14.54 22.18
N ASP A 102 50.87 13.27 22.07
CA ASP A 102 51.52 12.16 22.79
C ASP A 102 51.13 10.83 22.13
N GLU A 103 52.14 10.14 21.62
CA GLU A 103 52.09 8.82 20.99
C GLU A 103 51.83 7.73 22.03
N ASP A 104 50.90 6.81 21.75
CA ASP A 104 51.03 5.38 22.04
C ASP A 104 50.09 4.60 21.09
N GLU A 105 50.70 3.83 20.20
CA GLU A 105 50.07 2.90 19.26
C GLU A 105 49.27 1.81 20.00
N GLU A 106 48.10 1.42 19.49
CA GLU A 106 47.77 0.02 19.15
C GLU A 106 46.43 -0.05 18.40
N GLU A 107 46.56 -0.46 17.14
CA GLU A 107 45.67 -1.27 16.30
C GLU A 107 44.39 -1.80 16.97
N ASP A 108 43.23 -1.41 16.43
CA ASP A 108 42.10 -2.33 16.28
C ASP A 108 41.24 -1.88 15.10
N GLU A 109 41.66 -2.40 13.95
CA GLU A 109 40.90 -2.51 12.71
C GLU A 109 39.47 -2.93 13.05
N ALA A 110 38.51 -2.02 12.90
CA ALA A 110 37.10 -2.31 13.12
C ALA A 110 36.67 -3.42 12.15
N ASP A 111 36.68 -4.66 12.66
CA ASP A 111 36.21 -5.87 11.98
C ASP A 111 34.73 -5.70 11.64
N PHE A 112 34.47 -5.08 10.49
CA PHE A 112 33.19 -5.15 9.83
C PHE A 112 32.90 -6.64 9.64
N PRO A 113 31.84 -7.20 10.26
CA PRO A 113 31.61 -8.63 10.22
C PRO A 113 31.49 -9.06 8.76
N SER A 114 32.52 -9.76 8.26
CA SER A 114 32.70 -10.19 6.86
C SER A 114 31.52 -11.03 6.31
N LYS A 115 30.61 -11.44 7.20
CA LYS A 115 29.33 -12.09 6.91
C LYS A 115 28.31 -11.12 6.27
N LEU A 116 28.28 -9.84 6.63
CA LEU A 116 27.34 -8.86 6.08
C LEU A 116 27.67 -8.51 4.62
N GLY A 117 28.96 -8.33 4.28
CA GLY A 117 29.38 -8.05 2.91
C GLY A 117 29.04 -9.20 1.94
N LYS A 118 29.18 -10.46 2.39
CA LYS A 118 28.78 -11.64 1.62
C LYS A 118 27.26 -11.70 1.42
N VAL A 119 26.47 -11.45 2.46
CA VAL A 119 24.99 -11.47 2.38
C VAL A 119 24.46 -10.34 1.47
N LEU A 120 25.04 -9.14 1.51
CA LEU A 120 24.64 -8.05 0.63
C LEU A 120 24.96 -8.36 -0.85
N LYS A 121 26.14 -8.91 -1.12
CA LYS A 121 26.56 -9.32 -2.47
C LYS A 121 25.75 -10.50 -3.02
N SER A 122 25.39 -11.46 -2.17
CA SER A 122 24.47 -12.57 -2.48
C SER A 122 22.99 -12.16 -2.55
N LYS A 123 22.61 -10.99 -2.05
CA LYS A 123 21.25 -10.45 -2.21
C LYS A 123 21.13 -9.59 -3.48
N GLU A 124 22.25 -9.01 -3.93
CA GLU A 124 22.30 -8.21 -5.14
C GLU A 124 22.15 -9.05 -6.42
N ASN A 125 22.81 -10.21 -6.49
CA ASN A 125 22.64 -11.16 -7.59
C ASN A 125 21.26 -11.86 -7.59
N GLU A 126 20.64 -12.08 -6.42
CA GLU A 126 19.32 -12.72 -6.28
C GLU A 126 18.14 -11.78 -6.63
N LYS A 127 18.33 -10.45 -6.53
CA LYS A 127 17.30 -9.44 -6.91
C LYS A 127 16.95 -9.48 -8.40
N GLY A 128 17.91 -9.83 -9.27
CA GLY A 128 17.68 -9.97 -10.71
C GLY A 128 16.79 -11.15 -11.04
N ASP A 129 17.10 -12.31 -10.44
CA ASP A 129 16.38 -13.57 -10.64
C ASP A 129 14.96 -13.52 -10.05
N TRP A 130 14.80 -12.92 -8.86
CA TRP A 130 13.49 -12.80 -8.21
C TRP A 130 12.48 -11.98 -9.04
N LYS A 131 12.91 -10.89 -9.68
CA LYS A 131 12.05 -10.08 -10.56
C LYS A 131 11.60 -10.85 -11.79
N GLN A 132 12.49 -11.67 -12.36
CA GLN A 132 12.15 -12.52 -13.52
C GLN A 132 11.20 -13.65 -13.12
N LYS A 133 11.40 -14.25 -11.95
CA LYS A 133 10.54 -15.29 -11.40
C LYS A 133 9.11 -14.79 -11.13
N ILE A 134 8.96 -13.58 -10.59
CA ILE A 134 7.64 -12.93 -10.43
C ILE A 134 6.99 -12.70 -11.79
N ARG A 135 7.70 -12.10 -12.75
CA ARG A 135 7.16 -11.81 -14.08
C ARG A 135 6.70 -13.08 -14.79
N LYS A 136 7.48 -14.16 -14.70
CA LYS A 136 7.14 -15.46 -15.27
C LYS A 136 5.88 -16.04 -14.63
N GLY A 137 5.75 -15.99 -13.31
CA GLY A 137 4.56 -16.46 -12.60
C GLY A 137 3.27 -15.73 -13.00
N ILE A 138 3.33 -14.41 -13.20
CA ILE A 138 2.19 -13.59 -13.65
C ILE A 138 1.80 -13.95 -15.10
N VAL A 139 2.79 -14.14 -15.98
CA VAL A 139 2.53 -14.53 -17.38
C VAL A 139 1.94 -15.94 -17.47
N ASP A 140 2.47 -16.89 -16.71
CA ASP A 140 2.00 -18.29 -16.74
C ASP A 140 0.58 -18.43 -16.18
N THR A 141 0.27 -17.73 -15.09
CA THR A 141 -1.11 -17.68 -14.55
C THR A 141 -2.07 -16.97 -15.50
N GLY A 142 -1.65 -15.85 -16.11
CA GLY A 142 -2.43 -15.12 -17.11
C GLY A 142 -2.73 -15.95 -18.36
N THR A 143 -1.76 -16.72 -18.88
CA THR A 143 -1.98 -17.61 -20.03
C THR A 143 -2.89 -18.79 -19.70
N THR A 144 -2.81 -19.32 -18.48
CA THR A 144 -3.68 -20.40 -17.99
C THR A 144 -5.13 -19.93 -17.86
N LEU A 145 -5.35 -18.76 -17.25
CA LEU A 145 -6.66 -18.13 -17.18
C LEU A 145 -7.24 -17.85 -18.57
N LYS A 146 -6.41 -17.36 -19.51
CA LYS A 146 -6.82 -17.12 -20.90
C LYS A 146 -7.26 -18.42 -21.60
N LYS A 147 -6.56 -19.55 -21.38
CA LYS A 147 -6.96 -20.87 -21.91
C LYS A 147 -8.28 -21.37 -21.34
N HIS A 148 -8.52 -21.18 -20.04
CA HIS A 148 -9.79 -21.53 -19.42
C HIS A 148 -10.94 -20.65 -19.93
N ALA A 149 -10.72 -19.34 -20.06
CA ALA A 149 -11.71 -18.40 -20.60
C ALA A 149 -12.08 -18.72 -22.06
N THR A 150 -11.11 -19.01 -22.92
CA THR A 150 -11.39 -19.40 -24.31
C THR A 150 -12.10 -20.74 -24.40
N LYS A 151 -11.79 -21.71 -23.52
CA LYS A 151 -12.48 -23.00 -23.46
C LYS A 151 -13.94 -22.86 -23.04
N VAL A 152 -14.22 -22.05 -22.01
CA VAL A 152 -15.59 -21.76 -21.55
C VAL A 152 -16.34 -20.97 -22.61
N SER A 153 -15.73 -19.95 -23.23
CA SER A 153 -16.34 -19.18 -24.31
C SER A 153 -16.72 -20.06 -25.51
N ASN A 154 -15.82 -20.96 -25.94
CA ASN A 154 -16.10 -21.90 -27.03
C ASN A 154 -17.19 -22.91 -26.65
N HIS A 155 -17.25 -23.34 -25.39
CA HIS A 155 -18.30 -24.24 -24.90
C HIS A 155 -19.68 -23.56 -24.92
N ILE A 156 -19.76 -22.33 -24.41
CA ILE A 156 -20.97 -21.50 -24.46
C ILE A 156 -21.38 -21.28 -25.91
N GLN A 157 -20.47 -20.88 -26.80
CA GLN A 157 -20.79 -20.64 -28.21
C GLN A 157 -21.33 -21.91 -28.91
N ARG A 158 -20.77 -23.10 -28.62
CA ARG A 158 -21.28 -24.38 -29.14
C ARG A 158 -22.65 -24.72 -28.58
N TRP A 159 -22.88 -24.51 -27.28
CA TRP A 159 -24.18 -24.70 -26.64
C TRP A 159 -25.25 -23.79 -27.27
N TRP A 160 -24.93 -22.51 -27.47
CA TRP A 160 -25.82 -21.55 -28.12
C TRP A 160 -26.11 -21.90 -29.58
N LYS A 161 -25.11 -22.36 -30.35
CA LYS A 161 -25.33 -22.84 -31.73
C LYS A 161 -26.21 -24.09 -31.78
N GLY A 162 -26.00 -25.05 -30.88
CA GLY A 162 -26.82 -26.27 -30.78
C GLY A 162 -28.27 -26.00 -30.36
N LYS A 163 -28.51 -25.01 -29.50
CA LYS A 163 -29.87 -24.60 -29.11
C LYS A 163 -30.62 -23.89 -30.26
N LYS A 164 -29.91 -23.15 -31.13
CA LYS A 164 -30.53 -22.51 -32.30
C LYS A 164 -30.96 -23.52 -33.37
N THR A 165 -30.17 -24.57 -33.61
CA THR A 165 -30.51 -25.62 -34.61
C THR A 165 -31.64 -26.55 -34.14
N THR A 166 -31.87 -26.71 -32.84
CA THR A 166 -33.03 -27.44 -32.32
C THR A 166 -34.31 -26.59 -32.30
N SER A 167 -34.19 -25.26 -32.09
CA SER A 167 -35.36 -24.36 -32.17
C SER A 167 -35.86 -24.13 -33.60
N SER A 168 -34.99 -24.26 -34.62
CA SER A 168 -35.39 -24.10 -36.02
C SER A 168 -36.07 -25.34 -36.62
N LYS A 169 -36.29 -26.41 -35.83
CA LYS A 169 -36.90 -27.67 -36.29
C LYS A 169 -38.35 -27.89 -35.83
N LYS A 170 -38.99 -26.89 -35.21
CA LYS A 170 -40.43 -26.92 -34.89
C LYS A 170 -41.11 -25.72 -35.53
N ASN A 171 -41.56 -25.92 -36.76
CA ASN A 171 -42.80 -25.40 -37.34
C ASN A 171 -42.84 -25.77 -38.83
N SER A 172 -43.12 -27.04 -39.11
CA SER A 172 -43.76 -27.41 -40.38
C SER A 172 -45.02 -28.22 -40.08
N LYS A 173 -46.13 -27.71 -40.61
CA LYS A 173 -47.48 -28.30 -40.75
C LYS A 173 -48.42 -28.37 -39.54
N SER A 174 -49.48 -27.55 -39.62
CA SER A 174 -50.84 -28.09 -39.81
C SER A 174 -51.65 -27.12 -40.68
N GLU A 175 -51.96 -27.56 -41.90
CA GLU A 175 -53.14 -27.14 -42.67
C GLU A 175 -54.16 -28.28 -42.52
N LEU A 176 -55.36 -27.94 -42.06
CA LEU A 176 -56.67 -28.50 -42.45
C LEU A 176 -57.77 -27.71 -41.73
#